data_AF-A0A061SWC0-F1
#
_entry.id   AF-A0A061SWC0-F1
#
_cell.length_a   1.000
_cell.length_b   1.000
_cell.length_c   1.000
_cell.angle_alpha   90.00
_cell.angle_beta   90.00
_cell.angle_gamma   90.00
#
_symmetry.space_group_name_H-M   'P 1'
#
loop_
_entity.id
_entity.type
_entity.pdbx_description
1 polymer ?
#
loop_
_entity_poly.entity_id
_entity_poly.type
_entity_poly.pdbx_seq_one_letter_code
_entity_poly.pdbx_strand_id
1 'polypeptide(L)'
;MSEIASIHGMRVWDSRGNPTIEVEVTLADGSTGRAIAPAGASRGTREAVDLRDGGTALRGMGVQKALDGIARHVAPALRGLDGLDQGAVDAALIDADASALKENLGGNAMVATSLAVLHAAADHAGKPLWRHVADSYDRAPKLPLPEIQIFGGGAHAGGRVDIQDFMIMVPGAASFDEVMEITNEVYFAAGDIMAQRGKLAGVADEGGWWPQFDSNEEALETLVAAIEKAGEKPGDRVVISLDIAASEFGTDGKYRLSLEDRDLDSAGMVDMLGRWIDSYPIASIEDPLGEDDPKGMAEFTRRFGGRVQIIGDDYLVTNADLVREAATQGACNAALIKVNQAGTVSESIACFDAAVKQGWGAIVSARSGETEDVSISHLSTGLGCGQLKVGSFTRSERMVKWNECLRIQRDLGKDSFVQGAPLAQTWWGKQES
;
A
#
# COMPACT_ATOMS: atom_id res chain seq x y z
N MET A 1 -1.01 5.21 -33.80
CA MET A 1 0.32 5.85 -33.67
C MET A 1 0.44 6.13 -32.20
N SER A 2 1.30 5.38 -31.51
CA SER A 2 1.41 5.37 -30.05
C SER A 2 2.36 6.44 -29.52
N GLU A 3 2.94 7.28 -30.38
CA GLU A 3 3.83 8.35 -29.95
C GLU A 3 3.10 9.35 -29.05
N ILE A 4 3.74 9.76 -27.95
CA ILE A 4 3.20 10.76 -27.02
C ILE A 4 3.09 12.12 -27.73
N ALA A 5 1.86 12.62 -27.88
CA ALA A 5 1.58 13.89 -28.55
C ALA A 5 1.53 15.08 -27.59
N SER A 6 0.94 14.89 -26.40
CA SER A 6 0.86 15.92 -25.35
C SER A 6 0.77 15.33 -23.96
N ILE A 7 1.30 16.11 -23.00
CA ILE A 7 1.21 15.85 -21.56
C ILE A 7 0.75 17.14 -20.89
N HIS A 8 -0.26 17.05 -20.02
CA HIS A 8 -0.77 18.17 -19.24
C HIS A 8 -0.85 17.80 -17.76
N GLY A 9 -0.28 18.62 -16.88
CA GLY A 9 -0.40 18.46 -15.44
C GLY A 9 -1.35 19.50 -14.86
N MET A 10 -2.18 19.11 -13.89
CA MET A 10 -3.02 20.02 -13.13
C MET A 10 -3.05 19.71 -11.64
N ARG A 11 -3.39 20.72 -10.84
CA ARG A 11 -3.62 20.55 -9.40
C ARG A 11 -5.02 20.03 -9.16
N VAL A 12 -5.11 18.93 -8.44
CA VAL A 12 -6.35 18.39 -7.83
C VAL A 12 -6.17 18.28 -6.31
N TRP A 13 -7.07 17.59 -5.61
CA TRP A 13 -7.08 17.50 -4.15
C TRP A 13 -7.16 16.04 -3.70
N ASP A 14 -6.33 15.64 -2.75
CA ASP A 14 -6.37 14.32 -2.13
C ASP A 14 -7.51 14.20 -1.10
N SER A 15 -7.72 12.99 -0.58
CA SER A 15 -8.75 12.66 0.42
C SER A 15 -8.62 13.39 1.76
N ARG A 16 -7.47 14.05 2.00
CA ARG A 16 -7.21 14.86 3.20
C ARG A 16 -7.35 16.36 2.91
N GLY A 17 -7.77 16.72 1.70
CA GLY A 17 -7.93 18.11 1.24
C GLY A 17 -6.60 18.82 1.01
N ASN A 18 -5.49 18.08 0.81
CA ASN A 18 -4.23 18.66 0.39
C ASN A 18 -4.13 18.65 -1.14
N PRO A 19 -3.45 19.64 -1.76
CA PRO A 19 -3.18 19.60 -3.18
C PRO A 19 -2.46 18.31 -3.61
N THR A 20 -2.76 17.79 -4.79
CA THR A 20 -1.93 16.78 -5.46
C THR A 20 -1.95 17.01 -6.98
N ILE A 21 -1.26 16.17 -7.73
CA ILE A 21 -1.03 16.32 -9.17
C ILE A 21 -1.81 15.25 -9.92
N GLU A 22 -2.61 15.68 -10.89
CA GLU A 22 -3.16 14.84 -11.94
C GLU A 22 -2.38 15.12 -13.24
N VAL A 23 -2.07 14.07 -14.00
CA VAL A 23 -1.46 14.17 -15.32
C VAL A 23 -2.35 13.50 -16.35
N GLU A 24 -2.57 14.19 -17.47
CA GLU A 24 -3.23 13.67 -18.66
C GLU A 24 -2.21 13.51 -19.80
N VAL A 25 -2.23 12.36 -20.45
CA VAL A 25 -1.40 12.02 -21.61
C VAL A 25 -2.30 11.74 -22.80
N THR A 26 -1.93 12.24 -23.97
CA THR A 26 -2.58 11.93 -25.25
C THR A 26 -1.55 11.41 -26.24
N LEU A 27 -1.85 10.27 -26.87
CA LEU A 27 -1.03 9.70 -27.93
C LEU A 27 -1.45 10.25 -29.31
N ALA A 28 -0.63 10.04 -30.32
CA ALA A 28 -0.82 10.60 -31.65
C ALA A 28 -2.07 10.09 -32.40
N ASP A 29 -2.65 8.96 -31.99
CA ASP A 29 -3.96 8.49 -32.48
C ASP A 29 -5.16 8.94 -31.64
N GLY A 30 -4.94 9.75 -30.62
CA GLY A 30 -5.99 10.29 -29.75
C GLY A 30 -6.32 9.42 -28.55
N SER A 31 -5.66 8.28 -28.35
CA SER A 31 -5.76 7.50 -27.11
C SER A 31 -5.32 8.34 -25.92
N THR A 32 -5.98 8.20 -24.78
CA THR A 32 -5.75 9.05 -23.60
C THR A 32 -5.54 8.24 -22.33
N GLY A 33 -4.77 8.79 -21.41
CA GLY A 33 -4.57 8.23 -20.09
C GLY A 33 -4.48 9.33 -19.05
N ARG A 34 -4.94 9.03 -17.84
CA ARG A 34 -4.94 9.96 -16.71
C ARG A 34 -4.59 9.23 -15.43
N ALA A 35 -3.77 9.87 -14.61
CA ALA A 35 -3.46 9.36 -13.29
C ALA A 35 -3.22 10.49 -12.29
N ILE A 36 -3.51 10.20 -11.02
CA ILE A 36 -3.36 11.13 -9.91
C ILE A 36 -2.37 10.58 -8.89
N ALA A 37 -1.39 11.38 -8.50
CA ALA A 37 -0.40 10.96 -7.50
C ALA A 37 -1.03 10.87 -6.10
N PRO A 38 -0.90 9.72 -5.40
CA PRO A 38 -1.22 9.63 -3.98
C PRO A 38 -0.11 10.26 -3.12
N ALA A 39 -0.39 10.52 -1.84
CA ALA A 39 0.54 11.15 -0.91
C ALA A 39 0.51 10.48 0.48
N GLY A 40 1.68 10.18 1.06
CA GLY A 40 1.80 9.62 2.43
C GLY A 40 1.59 10.65 3.55
N ALA A 41 1.19 10.17 4.73
CA ALA A 41 1.28 10.88 6.02
C ALA A 41 2.66 10.61 6.64
N SER A 42 2.92 9.34 6.95
CA SER A 42 4.26 8.82 7.22
C SER A 42 5.01 8.57 5.90
N ARG A 43 6.33 8.78 5.95
CA ARG A 43 7.24 8.69 4.82
C ARG A 43 8.56 8.10 5.31
N GLY A 44 8.96 6.97 4.76
CA GLY A 44 10.31 6.46 4.91
C GLY A 44 11.33 7.49 4.42
N THR A 45 12.47 7.58 5.09
CA THR A 45 13.48 8.62 4.83
C THR A 45 14.14 8.52 3.46
N ARG A 46 13.95 7.40 2.76
CA ARG A 46 14.55 7.06 1.46
C ARG A 46 13.52 6.99 0.31
N GLU A 47 12.28 7.41 0.54
CA GLU A 47 11.25 7.49 -0.51
C GLU A 47 11.53 8.62 -1.52
N ALA A 48 10.99 8.49 -2.74
CA ALA A 48 10.89 9.59 -3.69
C ALA A 48 10.14 10.79 -3.08
N VAL A 49 10.64 12.00 -3.36
CA VAL A 49 10.15 13.23 -2.74
C VAL A 49 8.81 13.65 -3.34
N ASP A 50 7.79 13.75 -2.49
CA ASP A 50 6.57 14.50 -2.81
C ASP A 50 6.85 16.00 -2.73
N LEU A 51 7.21 16.59 -3.88
CA LEU A 51 7.69 17.97 -3.99
C LEU A 51 6.56 18.98 -3.73
N ARG A 52 6.76 19.81 -2.69
CA ARG A 52 5.82 20.86 -2.26
C ARG A 52 6.40 22.27 -2.44
N ASP A 53 5.53 23.24 -2.61
CA ASP A 53 5.90 24.64 -2.81
C ASP A 53 6.56 25.26 -1.57
N GLY A 54 6.16 24.83 -0.37
CA GLY A 54 6.51 25.48 0.89
C GLY A 54 5.80 26.83 1.06
N GLY A 55 6.19 27.58 2.11
CA GLY A 55 5.58 28.88 2.42
C GLY A 55 4.23 28.78 3.15
N THR A 56 3.45 29.86 3.13
CA THR A 56 2.22 30.00 3.94
C THR A 56 0.95 29.60 3.20
N ALA A 57 0.89 29.82 1.89
CA ALA A 57 -0.27 29.46 1.07
C ALA A 57 -0.49 27.95 1.11
N LEU A 58 -1.75 27.52 1.28
CA LEU A 58 -2.12 26.10 1.38
C LEU A 58 -1.32 25.35 2.46
N ARG A 59 -0.87 26.06 3.52
CA ARG A 59 -0.02 25.50 4.59
C ARG A 59 1.31 24.93 4.06
N GLY A 60 1.81 25.48 2.96
CA GLY A 60 3.04 25.02 2.30
C GLY A 60 2.85 23.79 1.40
N MET A 61 1.64 23.22 1.32
CA MET A 61 1.34 21.99 0.58
C MET A 61 1.04 22.20 -0.91
N GLY A 62 1.30 23.40 -1.45
CA GLY A 62 1.14 23.68 -2.87
C GLY A 62 2.02 22.75 -3.74
N VAL A 63 1.64 22.59 -5.01
CA VAL A 63 2.32 21.70 -5.98
C VAL A 63 2.69 22.43 -7.28
N GLN A 64 2.72 23.77 -7.27
CA GLN A 64 2.98 24.56 -8.47
C GLN A 64 4.37 24.32 -9.04
N LYS A 65 5.39 24.13 -8.19
CA LYS A 65 6.76 23.81 -8.63
C LYS A 65 6.80 22.52 -9.45
N ALA A 66 6.14 21.48 -8.98
CA ALA A 66 6.07 20.19 -9.66
C ALA A 66 5.27 20.29 -10.98
N LEU A 67 4.17 21.06 -11.01
CA LEU A 67 3.41 21.33 -12.24
C LEU A 67 4.21 22.12 -13.28
N ASP A 68 4.97 23.13 -12.85
CA ASP A 68 5.90 23.85 -13.71
C ASP A 68 6.98 22.90 -14.26
N GLY A 69 7.44 21.96 -13.44
CA GLY A 69 8.35 20.89 -13.81
C GLY A 69 7.79 20.00 -14.92
N ILE A 70 6.52 19.60 -14.82
CA ILE A 70 5.84 18.81 -15.86
C ILE A 70 5.84 19.57 -17.18
N ALA A 71 5.43 20.84 -17.17
CA ALA A 71 5.29 21.63 -18.39
C ALA A 71 6.65 21.96 -19.06
N ARG A 72 7.69 22.22 -18.26
CA ARG A 72 8.98 22.72 -18.76
C ARG A 72 10.03 21.63 -19.02
N HIS A 73 9.92 20.48 -18.35
CA HIS A 73 10.94 19.44 -18.40
C HIS A 73 10.36 18.10 -18.87
N VAL A 74 9.31 17.61 -18.20
CA VAL A 74 8.73 16.29 -18.51
C VAL A 74 8.09 16.26 -19.89
N ALA A 75 7.18 17.18 -20.18
CA ALA A 75 6.44 17.18 -21.45
C ALA A 75 7.37 17.32 -22.67
N PRO A 76 8.40 18.20 -22.67
CA PRO A 76 9.39 18.23 -23.76
C PRO A 76 10.23 16.96 -23.86
N ALA A 77 10.61 16.34 -22.74
CA ALA A 77 11.46 15.14 -22.74
C ALA A 77 10.75 13.90 -23.29
N LEU A 78 9.45 13.77 -23.04
CA LEU A 78 8.67 12.59 -23.44
C LEU A 78 7.97 12.72 -24.78
N ARG A 79 7.86 13.92 -25.34
CA ARG A 79 7.16 14.15 -26.61
C ARG A 79 7.79 13.34 -27.75
N GLY A 80 6.97 12.56 -28.44
CA GLY A 80 7.39 11.73 -29.56
C GLY A 80 8.00 10.37 -29.17
N LEU A 81 8.16 10.07 -27.87
CA LEU A 81 8.46 8.72 -27.41
C LEU A 81 7.25 7.81 -27.63
N ASP A 82 7.49 6.53 -27.86
CA ASP A 82 6.44 5.53 -27.98
C ASP A 82 5.80 5.28 -26.60
N GLY A 83 4.51 5.59 -26.47
CA GLY A 83 3.76 5.37 -25.23
C GLY A 83 3.61 3.89 -24.85
N LEU A 84 3.84 2.95 -25.77
CA LEU A 84 3.86 1.52 -25.46
C LEU A 84 5.19 1.05 -24.81
N ASP A 85 6.25 1.85 -24.89
CA ASP A 85 7.54 1.54 -24.25
C ASP A 85 7.63 2.23 -22.88
N GLN A 86 6.91 1.67 -21.89
CA GLN A 86 6.89 2.20 -20.53
C GLN A 86 8.30 2.32 -19.92
N GLY A 87 9.20 1.39 -20.25
CA GLY A 87 10.58 1.41 -19.78
C GLY A 87 11.37 2.59 -20.33
N ALA A 88 11.26 2.88 -21.63
CA ALA A 88 11.91 4.04 -22.23
C ALA A 88 11.33 5.37 -21.72
N VAL A 89 10.02 5.44 -21.50
CA VAL A 89 9.35 6.62 -20.92
C VAL A 89 9.84 6.87 -19.49
N ASP A 90 9.84 5.84 -18.65
CA ASP A 90 10.28 5.99 -17.26
C ASP A 90 11.79 6.28 -17.17
N ALA A 91 12.61 5.70 -18.05
CA ALA A 91 14.03 6.06 -18.16
C ALA A 91 14.21 7.55 -18.53
N ALA A 92 13.42 8.06 -19.49
CA ALA A 92 13.47 9.47 -19.86
C ALA A 92 12.97 10.40 -18.73
N LEU A 93 12.01 9.97 -17.91
CA LEU A 93 11.61 10.68 -16.69
C LEU A 93 12.76 10.74 -15.68
N ILE A 94 13.46 9.63 -15.46
CA ILE A 94 14.62 9.56 -14.56
C ILE A 94 15.76 10.43 -15.09
N ASP A 95 16.07 10.39 -16.39
CA ASP A 95 17.10 11.23 -16.99
C ASP A 95 16.77 12.74 -16.88
N ALA A 96 15.47 13.09 -16.86
CA ALA A 96 15.02 14.46 -16.66
C ALA A 96 15.14 14.93 -15.19
N ASP A 97 15.24 14.02 -14.22
CA ASP A 97 15.56 14.32 -12.82
C ASP A 97 16.79 13.54 -12.34
N ALA A 98 17.96 14.16 -12.48
CA ALA A 98 19.24 13.55 -12.10
C ALA A 98 19.45 13.37 -10.58
N SER A 99 18.49 13.72 -9.72
CA SER A 99 18.65 13.58 -8.27
C SER A 99 18.21 12.21 -7.76
N ALA A 100 18.81 11.76 -6.66
CA ALA A 100 18.63 10.40 -6.17
C ALA A 100 17.19 10.10 -5.73
N LEU A 101 16.51 11.09 -5.16
CA LEU A 101 15.15 10.93 -4.62
C LEU A 101 14.12 11.74 -5.41
N LYS A 102 14.41 12.07 -6.68
CA LYS A 102 13.47 12.77 -7.57
C LYS A 102 13.06 14.15 -7.02
N GLU A 103 14.03 14.86 -6.48
CA GLU A 103 13.86 16.12 -5.73
C GLU A 103 13.65 17.32 -6.64
N ASN A 104 14.10 17.27 -7.91
CA ASN A 104 14.01 18.41 -8.81
C ASN A 104 12.64 18.52 -9.48
N LEU A 105 12.09 17.40 -9.95
CA LEU A 105 10.78 17.31 -10.58
C LEU A 105 9.69 16.90 -9.60
N GLY A 106 10.06 16.15 -8.56
CA GLY A 106 9.13 15.54 -7.61
C GLY A 106 8.69 14.16 -8.05
N GLY A 107 8.81 13.18 -7.15
CA GLY A 107 8.26 11.84 -7.31
C GLY A 107 6.75 11.85 -7.57
N ASN A 108 6.02 12.85 -7.03
CA ASN A 108 4.60 13.07 -7.31
C ASN A 108 4.31 13.43 -8.79
N ALA A 109 5.13 14.26 -9.44
CA ALA A 109 4.99 14.55 -10.86
C ALA A 109 5.37 13.35 -11.73
N MET A 110 6.45 12.66 -11.37
CA MET A 110 6.95 11.51 -12.12
C MET A 110 5.97 10.33 -12.07
N VAL A 111 5.44 10.00 -10.88
CA VAL A 111 4.52 8.85 -10.75
C VAL A 111 3.19 9.09 -11.46
N ALA A 112 2.63 10.31 -11.36
CA ALA A 112 1.41 10.65 -12.09
C ALA A 112 1.62 10.58 -13.60
N THR A 113 2.77 11.05 -14.10
CA THR A 113 3.09 10.96 -15.54
C THR A 113 3.27 9.51 -15.98
N SER A 114 4.07 8.74 -15.24
CA SER A 114 4.37 7.33 -15.52
C SER A 114 3.09 6.48 -15.60
N LEU A 115 2.18 6.65 -14.62
CA LEU A 115 0.88 5.99 -14.62
C LEU A 115 -0.02 6.49 -15.77
N ALA A 116 -0.07 7.79 -16.04
CA ALA A 116 -0.91 8.33 -17.13
C ALA A 116 -0.48 7.79 -18.51
N VAL A 117 0.81 7.58 -18.74
CA VAL A 117 1.31 6.90 -19.94
C VAL A 117 0.84 5.45 -19.99
N LEU A 118 0.93 4.71 -18.88
CA LEU A 118 0.46 3.33 -18.80
C LEU A 118 -1.04 3.21 -19.12
N HIS A 119 -1.86 4.14 -18.63
CA HIS A 119 -3.29 4.23 -18.99
C HIS A 119 -3.50 4.52 -20.48
N ALA A 120 -2.75 5.46 -21.05
CA ALA A 120 -2.86 5.81 -22.47
C ALA A 120 -2.44 4.64 -23.37
N ALA A 121 -1.43 3.86 -22.95
CA ALA A 121 -0.97 2.65 -23.61
C ALA A 121 -2.04 1.54 -23.59
N ALA A 122 -2.75 1.39 -22.46
CA ALA A 122 -3.85 0.44 -22.34
C ALA A 122 -5.05 0.83 -23.24
N ASP A 123 -5.40 2.13 -23.26
CA ASP A 123 -6.44 2.67 -24.15
C ASP A 123 -6.09 2.46 -25.62
N HIS A 124 -4.85 2.76 -26.02
CA HIS A 124 -4.32 2.50 -27.36
C HIS A 124 -4.42 1.02 -27.75
N ALA A 125 -4.10 0.12 -26.82
CA ALA A 125 -4.18 -1.32 -27.04
C ALA A 125 -5.64 -1.85 -27.07
N GLY A 126 -6.63 -1.03 -26.72
CA GLY A 126 -8.03 -1.43 -26.58
C GLY A 126 -8.23 -2.47 -25.48
N LYS A 127 -7.43 -2.41 -24.41
CA LYS A 127 -7.43 -3.40 -23.32
C LYS A 127 -7.71 -2.72 -21.97
N PRO A 128 -8.41 -3.40 -21.05
CA PRO A 128 -8.42 -2.99 -19.65
C PRO A 128 -7.00 -2.88 -19.10
N LEU A 129 -6.74 -1.90 -18.24
CA LEU A 129 -5.38 -1.63 -17.73
C LEU A 129 -4.72 -2.86 -17.09
N TRP A 130 -5.45 -3.63 -16.28
CA TRP A 130 -4.92 -4.86 -15.66
C TRP A 130 -4.45 -5.88 -16.71
N ARG A 131 -5.10 -5.94 -17.88
CA ARG A 131 -4.70 -6.85 -18.96
C ARG A 131 -3.49 -6.31 -19.71
N HIS A 132 -3.45 -5.00 -19.96
CA HIS A 132 -2.28 -4.36 -20.54
C HIS A 132 -1.04 -4.60 -19.66
N VAL A 133 -1.13 -4.37 -18.34
CA VAL A 133 -0.05 -4.67 -17.39
C VAL A 133 0.36 -6.14 -17.46
N ALA A 134 -0.59 -7.07 -17.42
CA ALA A 134 -0.28 -8.50 -17.51
C ALA A 134 0.47 -8.86 -18.80
N ASP A 135 0.06 -8.31 -19.93
CA ASP A 135 0.71 -8.54 -21.23
C ASP A 135 2.10 -7.90 -21.31
N SER A 136 2.25 -6.66 -20.81
CA SER A 136 3.51 -5.89 -20.86
C SER A 136 4.61 -6.49 -20.00
N TYR A 137 4.27 -7.19 -18.92
CA TYR A 137 5.21 -7.78 -17.97
C TYR A 137 5.18 -9.32 -17.94
N ASP A 138 4.51 -9.96 -18.91
CA ASP A 138 4.35 -11.42 -19.03
C ASP A 138 3.89 -12.10 -17.72
N ARG A 139 2.79 -11.59 -17.18
CA ARG A 139 2.20 -12.04 -15.90
C ARG A 139 0.84 -12.70 -16.10
N ALA A 140 0.49 -13.59 -15.17
CA ALA A 140 -0.84 -14.16 -15.08
C ALA A 140 -1.69 -13.31 -14.14
N PRO A 141 -2.74 -12.62 -14.62
CA PRO A 141 -3.51 -11.73 -13.78
C PRO A 141 -4.32 -12.53 -12.75
N LYS A 142 -4.33 -12.04 -11.50
CA LYS A 142 -5.03 -12.66 -10.37
C LYS A 142 -5.64 -11.60 -9.49
N LEU A 143 -6.81 -11.86 -8.93
CA LEU A 143 -7.40 -10.97 -7.93
C LEU A 143 -6.70 -11.15 -6.59
N PRO A 144 -6.22 -10.06 -5.97
CA PRO A 144 -5.43 -10.13 -4.74
C PRO A 144 -6.29 -10.44 -3.51
N LEU A 145 -5.65 -11.04 -2.49
CA LEU A 145 -6.14 -11.13 -1.11
C LEU A 145 -6.04 -9.74 -0.45
N PRO A 146 -7.16 -9.14 -0.02
CA PRO A 146 -7.15 -7.84 0.65
C PRO A 146 -6.60 -7.89 2.08
N GLU A 147 -5.87 -6.84 2.44
CA GLU A 147 -5.62 -6.42 3.82
C GLU A 147 -6.46 -5.18 4.11
N ILE A 148 -7.51 -5.34 4.91
CA ILE A 148 -8.53 -4.29 5.10
C ILE A 148 -8.53 -3.83 6.55
N GLN A 149 -8.21 -2.56 6.73
CA GLN A 149 -8.20 -1.90 8.04
C GLN A 149 -9.59 -1.90 8.68
N ILE A 150 -9.68 -2.30 9.94
CA ILE A 150 -10.87 -2.18 10.78
C ILE A 150 -10.69 -1.04 11.79
N PHE A 151 -9.52 -0.94 12.41
CA PHE A 151 -9.14 0.18 13.28
C PHE A 151 -7.87 0.85 12.73
N GLY A 152 -7.85 2.18 12.67
CA GLY A 152 -6.67 2.96 12.30
C GLY A 152 -6.15 3.75 13.49
N GLY A 153 -4.92 3.50 13.92
CA GLY A 153 -4.20 4.21 14.98
C GLY A 153 -3.06 5.06 14.43
N GLY A 154 -1.94 5.16 15.17
CA GLY A 154 -0.72 5.85 14.74
C GLY A 154 -0.95 7.25 14.18
N ALA A 155 -0.23 7.59 13.11
CA ALA A 155 -0.37 8.85 12.39
C ALA A 155 -1.78 9.06 11.79
N HIS A 156 -2.51 7.97 11.51
CA HIS A 156 -3.84 8.00 10.87
C HIS A 156 -4.98 8.40 11.83
N ALA A 157 -4.76 8.33 13.14
CA ALA A 157 -5.71 8.71 14.17
C ALA A 157 -5.10 9.53 15.32
N GLY A 158 -4.09 10.34 15.01
CA GLY A 158 -3.49 11.28 15.97
C GLY A 158 -2.90 10.62 17.22
N GLY A 159 -2.34 9.42 17.08
CA GLY A 159 -1.63 8.69 18.14
C GLY A 159 -2.53 8.20 19.29
N ARG A 160 -3.83 7.99 19.05
CA ARG A 160 -4.75 7.45 20.07
C ARG A 160 -4.45 6.01 20.45
N VAL A 161 -3.86 5.28 19.53
CA VAL A 161 -3.26 3.95 19.68
C VAL A 161 -1.92 4.03 18.97
N ASP A 162 -0.90 3.35 19.47
CA ASP A 162 0.46 3.47 18.94
C ASP A 162 0.59 2.75 17.59
N ILE A 163 -0.01 1.56 17.48
CA ILE A 163 -0.04 0.76 16.24
C ILE A 163 -0.88 1.45 15.17
N GLN A 164 -0.39 1.44 13.92
CA GLN A 164 -0.98 2.17 12.81
C GLN A 164 -2.24 1.50 12.25
N ASP A 165 -2.19 0.22 11.87
CA ASP A 165 -3.35 -0.48 11.31
C ASP A 165 -3.63 -1.81 11.99
N PHE A 166 -4.88 -2.02 12.38
CA PHE A 166 -5.42 -3.33 12.74
C PHE A 166 -6.36 -3.79 11.64
N MET A 167 -5.93 -4.79 10.89
CA MET A 167 -6.57 -5.22 9.65
C MET A 167 -7.04 -6.66 9.74
N ILE A 168 -7.99 -7.01 8.88
CA ILE A 168 -8.35 -8.40 8.63
C ILE A 168 -7.95 -8.81 7.22
N MET A 169 -7.72 -10.11 7.06
CA MET A 169 -7.67 -10.81 5.78
C MET A 169 -8.64 -11.98 5.84
N VAL A 170 -9.25 -12.32 4.70
CA VAL A 170 -10.22 -13.43 4.61
C VAL A 170 -9.71 -14.51 3.64
N PRO A 171 -8.61 -15.22 3.98
CA PRO A 171 -8.01 -16.22 3.10
C PRO A 171 -8.93 -17.41 2.79
N GLY A 172 -9.91 -17.70 3.67
CA GLY A 172 -10.91 -18.76 3.48
C GLY A 172 -12.14 -18.36 2.64
N ALA A 173 -12.12 -17.20 1.97
CA ALA A 173 -13.16 -16.82 1.02
C ALA A 173 -12.95 -17.51 -0.34
N ALA A 174 -14.05 -17.83 -1.02
CA ALA A 174 -14.07 -18.44 -2.34
C ALA A 174 -14.01 -17.39 -3.48
N SER A 175 -14.21 -16.11 -3.18
CA SER A 175 -14.14 -15.01 -4.14
C SER A 175 -13.83 -13.68 -3.47
N PHE A 176 -13.41 -12.67 -4.25
CA PHE A 176 -13.19 -11.32 -3.73
C PHE A 176 -14.50 -10.68 -3.23
N ASP A 177 -15.63 -10.97 -3.88
CA ASP A 177 -16.96 -10.51 -3.42
C ASP A 177 -17.31 -11.03 -2.02
N GLU A 178 -17.00 -12.30 -1.74
CA GLU A 178 -17.20 -12.88 -0.40
C GLU A 178 -16.26 -12.28 0.65
N VAL A 179 -15.02 -11.92 0.27
CA VAL A 179 -14.14 -11.13 1.16
C VAL A 179 -14.84 -9.82 1.56
N MET A 180 -15.50 -9.15 0.62
CA MET A 180 -16.19 -7.88 0.87
C MET A 180 -17.41 -8.04 1.77
N GLU A 181 -18.20 -9.11 1.57
CA GLU A 181 -19.34 -9.44 2.43
C GLU A 181 -18.89 -9.67 3.88
N ILE A 182 -17.94 -10.58 4.09
CA ILE A 182 -17.41 -10.89 5.43
C ILE A 182 -16.78 -9.64 6.07
N THR A 183 -16.02 -8.86 5.30
CA THR A 183 -15.41 -7.64 5.82
C THR A 183 -16.44 -6.60 6.24
N ASN A 184 -17.54 -6.47 5.50
CA ASN A 184 -18.64 -5.58 5.87
C ASN A 184 -19.20 -5.93 7.25
N GLU A 185 -19.48 -7.21 7.47
CA GLU A 185 -20.04 -7.72 8.72
C GLU A 185 -19.08 -7.51 9.89
N VAL A 186 -17.79 -7.84 9.72
CA VAL A 186 -16.76 -7.59 10.74
C VAL A 186 -16.60 -6.10 11.05
N TYR A 187 -16.59 -5.25 10.02
CA TYR A 187 -16.45 -3.80 10.18
C TYR A 187 -17.60 -3.21 11.02
N PHE A 188 -18.85 -3.56 10.70
CA PHE A 188 -20.00 -3.06 11.46
C PHE A 188 -20.13 -3.72 12.85
N ALA A 189 -19.74 -5.00 12.98
CA ALA A 189 -19.66 -5.65 14.28
C ALA A 189 -18.67 -4.94 15.22
N ALA A 190 -17.51 -4.53 14.71
CA ALA A 190 -16.53 -3.73 15.44
C ALA A 190 -17.10 -2.37 15.88
N GLY A 191 -17.74 -1.65 14.96
CA GLY A 191 -18.36 -0.35 15.25
C GLY A 191 -19.43 -0.44 16.34
N ASP A 192 -20.27 -1.47 16.29
CA ASP A 192 -21.27 -1.73 17.33
C ASP A 192 -20.63 -2.02 18.70
N ILE A 193 -19.56 -2.82 18.75
CA ILE A 193 -18.86 -3.13 20.00
C ILE A 193 -18.29 -1.84 20.59
N MET A 194 -17.66 -1.00 19.77
CA MET A 194 -17.17 0.31 20.19
C MET A 194 -18.30 1.21 20.70
N ALA A 195 -19.45 1.24 20.01
CA ALA A 195 -20.61 2.02 20.42
C ALA A 195 -21.16 1.55 21.77
N GLN A 196 -21.29 0.24 21.98
CA GLN A 196 -21.75 -0.36 23.23
C GLN A 196 -20.80 -0.05 24.40
N ARG A 197 -19.50 0.04 24.15
CA ARG A 197 -18.48 0.43 25.13
C ARG A 197 -18.36 1.95 25.32
N GLY A 198 -19.11 2.76 24.57
CA GLY A 198 -19.01 4.22 24.61
C GLY A 198 -17.70 4.78 24.04
N LYS A 199 -17.00 4.00 23.21
CA LYS A 199 -15.68 4.28 22.64
C LYS A 199 -15.71 4.68 21.15
N LEU A 200 -16.90 4.79 20.54
CA LEU A 200 -17.05 5.16 19.13
C LEU A 200 -16.80 6.66 18.91
N ALA A 201 -15.80 7.01 18.10
CA ALA A 201 -15.36 8.41 17.92
C ALA A 201 -15.48 8.97 16.50
N GLY A 202 -15.56 8.12 15.48
CA GLY A 202 -15.54 8.51 14.07
C GLY A 202 -14.74 7.52 13.23
N VAL A 203 -14.24 7.98 12.08
CA VAL A 203 -13.41 7.18 11.17
C VAL A 203 -12.05 7.85 10.95
N ALA A 204 -10.98 7.06 11.00
CA ALA A 204 -9.61 7.46 10.67
C ALA A 204 -9.47 7.86 9.19
N ASP A 205 -8.31 8.39 8.80
CA ASP A 205 -8.02 8.85 7.42
C ASP A 205 -8.23 7.77 6.35
N GLU A 206 -8.07 6.50 6.72
CA GLU A 206 -8.21 5.35 5.82
C GLU A 206 -9.56 4.65 5.94
N GLY A 207 -10.48 5.21 6.74
CA GLY A 207 -11.86 4.74 6.88
C GLY A 207 -12.09 3.74 8.00
N GLY A 208 -11.03 3.25 8.65
CA GLY A 208 -11.15 2.41 9.85
C GLY A 208 -11.83 3.17 10.98
N TRP A 209 -12.42 2.46 11.92
CA TRP A 209 -12.96 3.10 13.12
C TRP A 209 -11.84 3.79 13.89
N TRP A 210 -12.12 5.03 14.30
CA TRP A 210 -11.19 5.82 15.08
C TRP A 210 -11.10 5.25 16.51
N PRO A 211 -9.92 4.77 16.95
CA PRO A 211 -9.79 4.01 18.17
C PRO A 211 -9.87 4.89 19.42
N GLN A 212 -10.51 4.36 20.45
CA GLN A 212 -10.48 4.87 21.83
C GLN A 212 -10.24 3.70 22.78
N PHE A 213 -9.10 3.04 22.62
CA PHE A 213 -8.70 1.90 23.43
C PHE A 213 -7.81 2.35 24.60
N ASP A 214 -7.76 1.53 25.64
CA ASP A 214 -6.93 1.74 26.84
C ASP A 214 -5.54 1.10 26.71
N SER A 215 -5.35 0.19 25.74
CA SER A 215 -4.08 -0.42 25.37
C SER A 215 -4.07 -0.79 23.88
N ASN A 216 -2.88 -1.05 23.31
CA ASN A 216 -2.79 -1.55 21.94
C ASN A 216 -3.41 -2.96 21.82
N GLU A 217 -3.30 -3.76 22.88
CA GLU A 217 -3.83 -5.13 22.91
C GLU A 217 -5.37 -5.17 22.96
N GLU A 218 -6.04 -4.17 23.57
CA GLU A 218 -7.52 -4.09 23.54
C GLU A 218 -8.05 -3.99 22.09
N ALA A 219 -7.29 -3.41 21.17
CA ALA A 219 -7.66 -3.37 19.76
C ALA A 219 -7.70 -4.78 19.13
N LEU A 220 -6.73 -5.65 19.48
CA LEU A 220 -6.70 -7.05 19.05
C LEU A 220 -7.86 -7.84 19.64
N GLU A 221 -8.10 -7.71 20.94
CA GLU A 221 -9.24 -8.35 21.63
C GLU A 221 -10.58 -7.94 21.01
N THR A 222 -10.73 -6.65 20.71
CA THR A 222 -11.93 -6.10 20.09
C THR A 222 -12.08 -6.59 18.65
N LEU A 223 -10.98 -6.73 17.90
CA LEU A 223 -10.99 -7.25 16.54
C LEU A 223 -11.41 -8.72 16.51
N VAL A 224 -10.86 -9.55 17.41
CA VAL A 224 -11.29 -10.94 17.57
C VAL A 224 -12.78 -11.03 17.90
N ALA A 225 -13.26 -10.24 18.86
CA ALA A 225 -14.68 -10.21 19.22
C ALA A 225 -15.57 -9.74 18.05
N ALA A 226 -15.09 -8.84 17.18
CA ALA A 226 -15.81 -8.40 16.00
C ALA A 226 -15.92 -9.51 14.95
N ILE A 227 -14.84 -10.27 14.74
CA ILE A 227 -14.83 -11.45 13.86
C ILE A 227 -15.85 -12.49 14.35
N GLU A 228 -15.83 -12.82 15.64
CA GLU A 228 -16.77 -13.77 16.24
C GLU A 228 -18.22 -13.27 16.15
N LYS A 229 -18.45 -11.97 16.39
CA LYS A 229 -19.78 -11.37 16.31
C LYS A 229 -20.34 -11.35 14.88
N ALA A 230 -19.47 -11.28 13.86
CA ALA A 230 -19.85 -11.45 12.47
C ALA A 230 -20.19 -12.91 12.10
N GLY A 231 -19.99 -13.86 13.02
CA GLY A 231 -20.27 -15.29 12.80
C GLY A 231 -19.11 -16.07 12.20
N GLU A 232 -17.95 -15.43 12.02
CA GLU A 232 -16.74 -16.07 11.56
C GLU A 232 -15.90 -16.62 12.72
N LYS A 233 -15.08 -17.63 12.43
CA LYS A 233 -14.16 -18.20 13.41
C LYS A 233 -12.76 -17.59 13.23
N PRO A 234 -12.23 -16.84 14.21
CA PRO A 234 -10.89 -16.26 14.13
C PRO A 234 -9.84 -17.34 13.93
N GLY A 235 -8.95 -17.10 12.98
CA GLY A 235 -7.86 -18.00 12.59
C GLY A 235 -8.23 -19.13 11.64
N ASP A 236 -9.52 -19.30 11.32
CA ASP A 236 -10.01 -20.30 10.36
C ASP A 236 -10.18 -19.65 8.98
N ARG A 237 -11.25 -18.88 8.76
CA ARG A 237 -11.47 -18.17 7.49
C ARG A 237 -10.97 -16.73 7.50
N VAL A 238 -10.90 -16.12 8.69
CA VAL A 238 -10.50 -14.73 8.91
C VAL A 238 -9.29 -14.69 9.82
N VAL A 239 -8.24 -13.99 9.40
CA VAL A 239 -6.99 -13.78 10.15
C VAL A 239 -6.71 -12.28 10.30
N ILE A 240 -5.79 -11.93 11.19
CA ILE A 240 -5.39 -10.55 11.45
C ILE A 240 -4.10 -10.24 10.67
N SER A 241 -4.04 -9.04 10.09
CA SER A 241 -2.79 -8.39 9.65
C SER A 241 -2.59 -7.11 10.46
N LEU A 242 -1.33 -6.76 10.76
CA LEU A 242 -0.99 -5.56 11.50
C LEU A 242 0.00 -4.71 10.71
N ASP A 243 -0.20 -3.40 10.73
CA ASP A 243 0.84 -2.43 10.43
C ASP A 243 1.26 -1.75 11.72
N ILE A 244 2.47 -2.09 12.17
CA ILE A 244 3.03 -1.55 13.41
C ILE A 244 3.52 -0.13 13.16
N ALA A 245 4.08 0.18 11.98
CA ALA A 245 4.76 1.43 11.66
C ALA A 245 5.73 1.87 12.78
N ALA A 246 6.59 0.96 13.24
CA ALA A 246 7.41 1.17 14.44
C ALA A 246 8.36 2.37 14.35
N SER A 247 8.69 2.83 13.14
CA SER A 247 9.45 4.06 12.88
C SER A 247 8.77 5.33 13.43
N GLU A 248 7.45 5.34 13.56
CA GLU A 248 6.70 6.52 14.04
C GLU A 248 6.84 6.75 15.55
N PHE A 249 7.17 5.72 16.31
CA PHE A 249 7.33 5.78 17.76
C PHE A 249 8.65 5.19 18.26
N GLY A 250 9.59 4.93 17.34
CA GLY A 250 10.87 4.32 17.63
C GLY A 250 12.02 4.97 16.90
N THR A 251 13.18 4.99 17.54
CA THR A 251 14.45 5.41 16.94
C THR A 251 15.62 4.74 17.67
N ASP A 252 16.67 4.39 16.93
CA ASP A 252 17.89 3.79 17.44
C ASP A 252 17.63 2.54 18.32
N GLY A 253 16.68 1.70 17.91
CA GLY A 253 16.30 0.47 18.62
C GLY A 253 15.57 0.68 19.97
N LYS A 254 15.00 1.87 20.19
CA LYS A 254 14.16 2.21 21.35
C LYS A 254 12.79 2.64 20.87
N TYR A 255 11.75 2.10 21.49
CA TYR A 255 10.36 2.28 21.09
C TYR A 255 9.52 2.77 22.27
N ARG A 256 8.66 3.77 22.02
CA ARG A 256 7.82 4.42 23.03
C ARG A 256 6.34 4.19 22.71
N LEU A 257 5.72 3.26 23.45
CA LEU A 257 4.27 3.06 23.41
C LEU A 257 3.61 4.06 24.34
N SER A 258 3.12 5.15 23.77
CA SER A 258 2.60 6.30 24.51
C SER A 258 1.26 6.01 25.17
N LEU A 259 0.42 5.15 24.56
CA LEU A 259 -0.87 4.77 25.15
C LEU A 259 -0.70 4.03 26.48
N GLU A 260 0.34 3.20 26.57
CA GLU A 260 0.61 2.33 27.73
C GLU A 260 1.70 2.90 28.66
N ASP A 261 2.19 4.11 28.39
CA ASP A 261 3.34 4.73 29.09
C ASP A 261 4.54 3.77 29.24
N ARG A 262 4.89 3.10 28.14
CA ARG A 262 5.87 2.01 28.15
C ARG A 262 6.99 2.22 27.15
N ASP A 263 8.22 2.05 27.64
CA ASP A 263 9.43 2.06 26.82
C ASP A 263 9.92 0.63 26.60
N LEU A 264 10.34 0.34 25.38
CA LEU A 264 10.88 -0.94 24.95
C LEU A 264 12.19 -0.73 24.20
N ASP A 265 13.11 -1.67 24.33
CA ASP A 265 14.18 -1.85 23.34
C ASP A 265 13.73 -2.82 22.24
N SER A 266 14.56 -3.02 21.22
CA SER A 266 14.26 -3.96 20.13
C SER A 266 13.89 -5.36 20.62
N ALA A 267 14.58 -5.86 21.66
CA ALA A 267 14.28 -7.18 22.22
C ALA A 267 12.89 -7.21 22.87
N GLY A 268 12.54 -6.17 23.65
CA GLY A 268 11.23 -6.01 24.25
C GLY A 268 10.10 -5.88 23.22
N MET A 269 10.34 -5.18 22.11
CA MET A 269 9.39 -5.06 21.00
C MET A 269 9.16 -6.42 20.31
N VAL A 270 10.26 -7.13 19.97
CA VAL A 270 10.23 -8.49 19.39
C VAL A 270 9.47 -9.45 20.30
N ASP A 271 9.75 -9.43 21.61
CA ASP A 271 9.10 -10.32 22.58
C ASP A 271 7.61 -9.99 22.76
N MET A 272 7.23 -8.70 22.68
CA MET A 272 5.82 -8.29 22.73
C MET A 272 5.04 -8.79 21.52
N LEU A 273 5.52 -8.49 20.32
CA LEU A 273 4.88 -8.94 19.08
C LEU A 273 4.85 -10.47 18.99
N GLY A 274 5.89 -11.16 19.48
CA GLY A 274 5.90 -12.62 19.61
C GLY A 274 4.76 -13.15 20.46
N ARG A 275 4.49 -12.54 21.62
CA ARG A 275 3.34 -12.91 22.46
C ARG A 275 2.01 -12.67 21.76
N TRP A 276 1.88 -11.59 20.98
CA TRP A 276 0.67 -11.35 20.22
C TRP A 276 0.48 -12.40 19.11
N ILE A 277 1.53 -12.79 18.40
CA ILE A 277 1.48 -13.87 17.40
C ILE A 277 1.03 -15.20 18.03
N ASP A 278 1.39 -15.45 19.29
CA ASP A 278 0.98 -16.67 20.01
C ASP A 278 -0.46 -16.61 20.53
N SER A 279 -0.98 -15.42 20.84
CA SER A 279 -2.30 -15.21 21.46
C SER A 279 -3.43 -14.92 20.46
N TYR A 280 -3.11 -14.35 19.30
CA TYR A 280 -4.07 -13.87 18.31
C TYR A 280 -3.80 -14.49 16.93
N PRO A 281 -4.81 -14.60 16.05
CA PRO A 281 -4.65 -15.19 14.72
C PRO A 281 -3.96 -14.24 13.74
N ILE A 282 -2.78 -13.72 14.10
CA ILE A 282 -2.00 -12.78 13.29
C ILE A 282 -1.20 -13.57 12.25
N ALA A 283 -1.51 -13.37 10.97
CA ALA A 283 -0.83 -14.04 9.86
C ALA A 283 0.19 -13.13 9.15
N SER A 284 0.08 -11.80 9.32
CA SER A 284 0.98 -10.83 8.70
C SER A 284 1.27 -9.65 9.64
N ILE A 285 2.51 -9.16 9.61
CA ILE A 285 2.97 -7.97 10.35
C ILE A 285 3.85 -7.13 9.43
N GLU A 286 3.50 -5.86 9.28
CA GLU A 286 4.24 -4.82 8.56
C GLU A 286 5.03 -3.94 9.54
N ASP A 287 6.27 -3.65 9.17
CA ASP A 287 7.25 -2.82 9.89
C ASP A 287 7.26 -3.02 11.43
N PRO A 288 7.53 -4.26 11.90
CA PRO A 288 7.51 -4.58 13.33
C PRO A 288 8.57 -3.82 14.15
N LEU A 289 9.62 -3.34 13.49
CA LEU A 289 10.75 -2.58 14.03
C LEU A 289 11.02 -1.37 13.12
N GLY A 290 11.70 -0.35 13.65
CA GLY A 290 11.97 0.89 12.92
C GLY A 290 12.89 0.69 11.71
N GLU A 291 12.78 1.60 10.72
CA GLU A 291 13.60 1.55 9.50
C GLU A 291 15.12 1.65 9.78
N ASP A 292 15.49 2.19 10.94
CA ASP A 292 16.86 2.36 11.44
C ASP A 292 17.37 1.16 12.29
N ASP A 293 16.57 0.11 12.48
CA ASP A 293 16.89 -1.08 13.29
C ASP A 293 16.98 -2.39 12.48
N PRO A 294 17.97 -2.52 11.58
CA PRO A 294 18.12 -3.72 10.74
C PRO A 294 18.41 -4.99 11.56
N LYS A 295 19.03 -4.86 12.74
CA LYS A 295 19.31 -6.00 13.62
C LYS A 295 18.03 -6.52 14.27
N GLY A 296 17.17 -5.62 14.75
CA GLY A 296 15.85 -5.95 15.27
C GLY A 296 14.98 -6.61 14.20
N MET A 297 14.94 -6.04 12.98
CA MET A 297 14.18 -6.60 11.86
C MET A 297 14.64 -8.01 11.48
N ALA A 298 15.95 -8.24 11.38
CA ALA A 298 16.52 -9.56 11.09
C ALA A 298 16.25 -10.56 12.23
N GLU A 299 16.34 -10.14 13.49
CA GLU A 299 16.04 -11.01 14.64
C GLU A 299 14.55 -11.39 14.69
N PHE A 300 13.65 -10.44 14.42
CA PHE A 300 12.21 -10.71 14.32
C PHE A 300 11.92 -11.71 13.21
N THR A 301 12.52 -11.51 12.05
CA THR A 301 12.39 -12.40 10.88
C THR A 301 12.94 -13.79 11.17
N ARG A 302 14.10 -13.90 11.83
CA ARG A 302 14.68 -15.17 12.25
C ARG A 302 13.77 -15.94 13.20
N ARG A 303 13.08 -15.27 14.13
CA ARG A 303 12.18 -15.91 15.11
C ARG A 303 10.83 -16.29 14.51
N PHE A 304 10.23 -15.41 13.70
CA PHE A 304 8.82 -15.51 13.34
C PHE A 304 8.55 -15.60 11.84
N GLY A 305 9.52 -15.37 10.96
CA GLY A 305 9.34 -15.37 9.50
C GLY A 305 8.98 -16.73 8.90
N GLY A 306 9.13 -17.82 9.67
CA GLY A 306 8.60 -19.14 9.31
C GLY A 306 7.14 -19.37 9.73
N ARG A 307 6.52 -18.43 10.45
CA ARG A 307 5.15 -18.51 11.00
C ARG A 307 4.26 -17.39 10.49
N VAL A 308 4.78 -16.20 10.23
CA VAL A 308 3.99 -15.04 9.77
C VAL A 308 4.67 -14.38 8.58
N GLN A 309 3.87 -13.69 7.77
CA GLN A 309 4.37 -12.75 6.78
C GLN A 309 4.92 -11.51 7.51
N ILE A 310 6.09 -11.05 7.07
CA ILE A 310 6.83 -9.91 7.64
C ILE A 310 7.11 -8.96 6.49
N ILE A 311 6.29 -7.92 6.43
CA ILE A 311 6.26 -6.94 5.35
C ILE A 311 7.22 -5.80 5.72
N GLY A 312 8.12 -5.45 4.81
CA GLY A 312 8.85 -4.18 4.88
C GLY A 312 8.15 -3.10 4.06
N ASP A 313 7.83 -1.97 4.69
CA ASP A 313 7.31 -0.75 4.06
C ASP A 313 8.34 0.37 4.11
N ASP A 314 8.46 1.12 5.21
CA ASP A 314 9.49 2.14 5.41
C ASP A 314 10.90 1.52 5.38
N TYR A 315 11.02 0.26 5.80
CA TYR A 315 12.29 -0.46 5.74
C TYR A 315 12.80 -0.65 4.29
N LEU A 316 11.89 -0.73 3.31
CA LEU A 316 12.20 -1.05 1.91
C LEU A 316 11.89 0.06 0.91
N VAL A 317 10.99 1.00 1.25
CA VAL A 317 10.54 2.16 0.46
C VAL A 317 10.32 1.87 -1.03
N THR A 318 9.75 0.71 -1.35
CA THR A 318 9.57 0.24 -2.74
C THR A 318 10.86 0.32 -3.58
N ASN A 319 12.00 -0.05 -3.00
CA ASN A 319 13.32 0.01 -3.65
C ASN A 319 13.91 -1.39 -3.86
N ALA A 320 14.25 -1.71 -5.12
CA ALA A 320 14.76 -3.03 -5.50
C ALA A 320 16.12 -3.38 -4.88
N ASP A 321 17.00 -2.40 -4.62
CA ASP A 321 18.29 -2.63 -3.97
C ASP A 321 18.12 -2.91 -2.48
N LEU A 322 17.21 -2.19 -1.82
CA LEU A 322 16.91 -2.44 -0.40
C LEU A 322 16.28 -3.82 -0.18
N VAL A 323 15.43 -4.29 -1.10
CA VAL A 323 14.93 -5.68 -1.07
C VAL A 323 16.07 -6.68 -1.17
N ARG A 324 17.04 -6.48 -2.08
CA ARG A 324 18.21 -7.37 -2.23
C ARG A 324 19.10 -7.37 -0.98
N GLU A 325 19.29 -6.20 -0.38
CA GLU A 325 20.06 -6.04 0.85
C GLU A 325 19.37 -6.73 2.03
N ALA A 326 18.08 -6.46 2.25
CA ALA A 326 17.28 -7.05 3.32
C ALA A 326 17.24 -8.58 3.22
N ALA A 327 17.07 -9.13 2.01
CA ALA A 327 17.13 -10.57 1.78
C ALA A 327 18.49 -11.18 2.15
N THR A 328 19.59 -10.46 1.90
CA THR A 328 20.94 -10.90 2.30
C THR A 328 21.12 -10.88 3.82
N GLN A 329 20.47 -9.94 4.51
CA GLN A 329 20.50 -9.80 5.96
C GLN A 329 19.54 -10.78 6.67
N GLY A 330 18.65 -11.44 5.94
CA GLY A 330 17.59 -12.28 6.52
C GLY A 330 16.50 -11.45 7.21
N ALA A 331 16.25 -10.22 6.74
CA ALA A 331 15.20 -9.33 7.20
C ALA A 331 14.02 -9.35 6.21
N CYS A 332 12.80 -9.38 6.76
CA CYS A 332 11.53 -9.48 6.03
C CYS A 332 11.36 -10.78 5.23
N ASN A 333 10.13 -11.05 4.81
CA ASN A 333 9.80 -12.09 3.82
C ASN A 333 8.69 -11.64 2.85
N ALA A 334 8.31 -10.36 2.91
CA ALA A 334 7.39 -9.71 2.00
C ALA A 334 7.74 -8.22 1.85
N ALA A 335 7.31 -7.61 0.76
CA ALA A 335 7.52 -6.19 0.47
C ALA A 335 6.20 -5.47 0.17
N LEU A 336 6.01 -4.30 0.79
CA LEU A 336 4.95 -3.38 0.43
C LEU A 336 5.39 -2.55 -0.78
N ILE A 337 4.54 -2.49 -1.81
CA ILE A 337 4.82 -1.84 -3.08
C ILE A 337 3.89 -0.63 -3.23
N LYS A 338 4.43 0.55 -2.99
CA LYS A 338 3.77 1.85 -3.14
C LYS A 338 4.40 2.59 -4.30
N VAL A 339 3.67 2.71 -5.42
CA VAL A 339 4.22 3.23 -6.68
C VAL A 339 4.83 4.63 -6.53
N ASN A 340 4.27 5.45 -5.65
CA ASN A 340 4.76 6.80 -5.40
C ASN A 340 6.04 6.86 -4.55
N GLN A 341 6.39 5.80 -3.79
CA GLN A 341 7.68 5.70 -3.09
C GLN A 341 8.83 5.51 -4.08
N ALA A 342 8.59 4.72 -5.14
CA ALA A 342 9.56 4.54 -6.22
C ALA A 342 9.58 5.77 -7.15
N GLY A 343 8.41 6.30 -7.50
CA GLY A 343 8.24 7.48 -8.36
C GLY A 343 8.04 7.16 -9.84
N THR A 344 8.17 5.90 -10.26
CA THR A 344 7.82 5.41 -11.61
C THR A 344 7.23 4.00 -11.55
N VAL A 345 6.44 3.61 -12.56
CA VAL A 345 5.90 2.25 -12.70
C VAL A 345 7.05 1.25 -12.85
N SER A 346 8.05 1.55 -13.68
CA SER A 346 9.17 0.65 -13.94
C SER A 346 10.01 0.36 -12.69
N GLU A 347 10.33 1.37 -11.86
CA GLU A 347 11.07 1.14 -10.61
C GLU A 347 10.22 0.36 -9.59
N SER A 348 8.90 0.60 -9.56
CA SER A 348 7.98 -0.16 -8.70
C SER A 348 7.93 -1.64 -9.06
N ILE A 349 7.90 -1.94 -10.36
CA ILE A 349 7.92 -3.31 -10.87
C ILE A 349 9.29 -3.95 -10.66
N ALA A 350 10.38 -3.20 -10.77
CA ALA A 350 11.70 -3.71 -10.42
C ALA A 350 11.81 -4.09 -8.94
N CYS A 351 11.17 -3.34 -8.03
CA CYS A 351 11.08 -3.70 -6.62
C CYS A 351 10.24 -4.97 -6.41
N PHE A 352 9.06 -5.05 -7.03
CA PHE A 352 8.22 -6.24 -7.04
C PHE A 352 8.99 -7.49 -7.53
N ASP A 353 9.67 -7.39 -8.68
CA ASP A 353 10.45 -8.47 -9.25
C ASP A 353 11.62 -8.89 -8.36
N ALA A 354 12.26 -7.93 -7.68
CA ALA A 354 13.30 -8.22 -6.71
C ALA A 354 12.77 -9.04 -5.53
N ALA A 355 11.57 -8.74 -5.02
CA ALA A 355 10.93 -9.51 -3.96
C ALA A 355 10.54 -10.91 -4.43
N VAL A 356 9.86 -11.02 -5.57
CA VAL A 356 9.45 -12.32 -6.16
C VAL A 356 10.66 -13.23 -6.40
N LYS A 357 11.80 -12.69 -6.83
CA LYS A 357 13.04 -13.46 -7.04
C LYS A 357 13.60 -14.07 -5.75
N GLN A 358 13.31 -13.48 -4.59
CA GLN A 358 13.68 -14.05 -3.27
C GLN A 358 12.63 -15.03 -2.74
N GLY A 359 11.55 -15.26 -3.49
CA GLY A 359 10.39 -16.04 -3.02
C GLY A 359 9.55 -15.29 -1.98
N TRP A 360 9.66 -13.96 -1.92
CA TRP A 360 8.88 -13.12 -1.01
C TRP A 360 7.46 -12.90 -1.52
N GLY A 361 6.55 -12.64 -0.57
CA GLY A 361 5.25 -12.05 -0.89
C GLY A 361 5.40 -10.59 -1.32
N ALA A 362 4.46 -10.09 -2.10
CA ALA A 362 4.38 -8.67 -2.44
C ALA A 362 2.95 -8.18 -2.25
N ILE A 363 2.83 -6.95 -1.79
CA ILE A 363 1.55 -6.33 -1.47
C ILE A 363 1.54 -4.98 -2.15
N VAL A 364 0.70 -4.80 -3.17
CA VAL A 364 0.51 -3.46 -3.75
C VAL A 364 -0.31 -2.64 -2.76
N SER A 365 0.09 -1.38 -2.54
CA SER A 365 -0.49 -0.57 -1.48
C SER A 365 -0.83 0.86 -1.88
N ALA A 366 -1.86 1.40 -1.22
CA ALA A 366 -2.26 2.80 -1.29
C ALA A 366 -1.39 3.68 -0.38
N ARG A 367 -1.71 4.99 -0.32
CA ARG A 367 -1.22 5.91 0.72
C ARG A 367 -2.37 6.45 1.58
N SER A 368 -2.06 7.11 2.69
CA SER A 368 -3.10 7.72 3.52
C SER A 368 -3.76 8.95 2.88
N GLY A 369 -3.09 9.69 1.99
CA GLY A 369 -3.70 10.64 1.07
C GLY A 369 -3.97 9.99 -0.28
N GLU A 370 -5.20 9.54 -0.49
CA GLU A 370 -5.64 8.86 -1.72
C GLU A 370 -6.56 9.73 -2.56
N THR A 371 -6.92 9.24 -3.75
CA THR A 371 -7.78 9.93 -4.72
C THR A 371 -8.82 8.97 -5.32
N GLU A 372 -9.56 9.40 -6.32
CA GLU A 372 -10.43 8.55 -7.13
C GLU A 372 -9.67 7.60 -8.09
N ASP A 373 -8.35 7.75 -8.21
CA ASP A 373 -7.50 6.90 -9.04
C ASP A 373 -7.55 5.43 -8.59
N VAL A 374 -7.58 4.49 -9.54
CA VAL A 374 -7.69 3.03 -9.29
C VAL A 374 -6.50 2.23 -9.83
N SER A 375 -5.41 2.89 -10.20
CA SER A 375 -4.25 2.27 -10.85
C SER A 375 -3.69 1.11 -10.03
N ILE A 376 -3.67 1.23 -8.70
CA ILE A 376 -3.15 0.17 -7.82
C ILE A 376 -3.99 -1.12 -7.84
N SER A 377 -5.31 -1.05 -8.05
CA SER A 377 -6.15 -2.24 -8.23
C SER A 377 -5.79 -2.96 -9.52
N HIS A 378 -5.53 -2.21 -10.60
CA HIS A 378 -5.10 -2.76 -11.87
C HIS A 378 -3.67 -3.29 -11.85
N LEU A 379 -2.73 -2.60 -11.20
CA LEU A 379 -1.35 -3.04 -11.05
C LEU A 379 -1.28 -4.33 -10.22
N SER A 380 -1.95 -4.36 -9.07
CA SER A 380 -2.02 -5.57 -8.23
C SER A 380 -2.56 -6.77 -9.00
N THR A 381 -3.67 -6.56 -9.74
CA THR A 381 -4.29 -7.62 -10.53
C THR A 381 -3.40 -8.04 -11.70
N GLY A 382 -2.93 -7.08 -12.49
CA GLY A 382 -2.16 -7.32 -13.71
C GLY A 382 -0.83 -8.01 -13.44
N LEU A 383 -0.15 -7.67 -12.34
CA LEU A 383 1.07 -8.33 -11.90
C LEU A 383 0.82 -9.70 -11.27
N GLY A 384 -0.42 -10.01 -10.88
CA GLY A 384 -0.74 -11.19 -10.08
C GLY A 384 -0.06 -11.12 -8.71
N CYS A 385 0.00 -9.93 -8.11
CA CYS A 385 0.83 -9.60 -6.95
C CYS A 385 0.54 -10.46 -5.71
N GLY A 386 -0.67 -10.98 -5.61
CA GLY A 386 -1.13 -11.83 -4.51
C GLY A 386 -1.89 -11.05 -3.46
N GLN A 387 -1.44 -9.87 -3.05
CA GLN A 387 -2.10 -9.07 -2.00
C GLN A 387 -2.29 -7.60 -2.37
N LEU A 388 -3.23 -6.95 -1.69
CA LEU A 388 -3.59 -5.55 -1.89
C LEU A 388 -4.01 -4.89 -0.57
N LYS A 389 -3.36 -3.79 -0.19
CA LYS A 389 -3.66 -2.98 1.01
C LYS A 389 -4.08 -1.58 0.57
N VAL A 390 -5.37 -1.22 0.67
CA VAL A 390 -5.80 0.14 0.25
C VAL A 390 -6.53 0.95 1.33
N GLY A 391 -6.58 0.44 2.56
CA GLY A 391 -7.32 1.01 3.68
C GLY A 391 -8.60 0.23 3.99
N SER A 392 -9.58 0.91 4.56
CA SER A 392 -10.75 0.29 5.18
C SER A 392 -11.95 0.10 4.23
N PHE A 393 -13.09 -0.27 4.82
CA PHE A 393 -14.38 -0.51 4.18
C PHE A 393 -15.30 0.73 4.20
N THR A 394 -14.72 1.94 4.29
CA THR A 394 -15.43 3.21 4.13
C THR A 394 -14.54 4.24 3.45
N ARG A 395 -15.12 5.40 3.12
CA ARG A 395 -14.52 6.51 2.33
C ARG A 395 -14.29 6.15 0.86
N SER A 396 -14.74 7.03 -0.04
CA SER A 396 -14.83 6.72 -1.47
C SER A 396 -13.46 6.52 -2.13
N GLU A 397 -12.42 7.21 -1.67
CA GLU A 397 -11.05 7.04 -2.15
C GLU A 397 -10.49 5.63 -1.87
N ARG A 398 -11.05 4.91 -0.89
CA ARG A 398 -10.72 3.51 -0.56
C ARG A 398 -11.64 2.57 -1.33
N MET A 399 -12.94 2.80 -1.17
CA MET A 399 -14.00 1.96 -1.77
C MET A 399 -13.93 1.94 -3.29
N VAL A 400 -13.43 2.98 -3.96
CA VAL A 400 -13.29 2.98 -5.42
C VAL A 400 -12.30 1.90 -5.89
N LYS A 401 -11.24 1.59 -5.12
CA LYS A 401 -10.30 0.50 -5.43
C LYS A 401 -10.92 -0.87 -5.21
N TRP A 402 -11.66 -1.05 -4.12
CA TRP A 402 -12.39 -2.29 -3.84
C TRP A 402 -13.48 -2.55 -4.87
N ASN A 403 -14.24 -1.53 -5.23
CA ASN A 403 -15.23 -1.60 -6.31
C ASN A 403 -14.57 -1.89 -7.65
N GLU A 404 -13.36 -1.38 -7.91
CA GLU A 404 -12.62 -1.74 -9.13
C GLU A 404 -12.22 -3.21 -9.14
N CYS A 405 -11.77 -3.77 -8.01
CA CYS A 405 -11.52 -5.21 -7.91
C CYS A 405 -12.78 -6.06 -8.16
N LEU A 406 -13.97 -5.60 -7.73
CA LEU A 406 -15.24 -6.27 -8.07
C LEU A 406 -15.56 -6.20 -9.57
N ARG A 407 -15.29 -5.06 -10.24
CA ARG A 407 -15.42 -4.95 -11.71
C ARG A 407 -14.45 -5.87 -12.42
N ILE A 408 -13.20 -5.92 -11.96
CA ILE A 408 -12.18 -6.84 -12.46
C ILE A 408 -12.61 -8.30 -12.24
N GLN A 409 -13.21 -8.65 -11.10
CA GLN A 409 -13.73 -10.00 -10.86
C GLN A 409 -14.81 -10.40 -11.84
N ARG A 410 -15.73 -9.49 -12.15
CA ARG A 410 -16.76 -9.74 -13.16
C ARG A 410 -16.14 -10.11 -14.51
N ASP A 411 -15.02 -9.48 -14.86
CA ASP A 411 -14.37 -9.66 -16.16
C ASP A 411 -13.39 -10.85 -16.20
N LEU A 412 -12.62 -11.09 -15.13
CA LEU A 412 -11.67 -12.20 -15.00
C LEU A 412 -12.31 -13.53 -14.57
N GLY A 413 -13.45 -13.46 -13.89
CA GLY A 413 -14.12 -14.60 -13.24
C GLY A 413 -13.62 -14.83 -11.81
N LYS A 414 -14.53 -15.29 -10.93
CA LYS A 414 -14.26 -15.48 -9.50
C LYS A 414 -13.07 -16.41 -9.19
N ASP A 415 -12.79 -17.38 -10.06
CA ASP A 415 -11.71 -18.36 -9.91
C ASP A 415 -10.31 -17.73 -10.11
N SER A 416 -10.24 -16.44 -10.48
CA SER A 416 -8.98 -15.68 -10.51
C SER A 416 -8.54 -15.18 -9.13
N PHE A 417 -9.39 -15.28 -8.09
CA PHE A 417 -9.04 -14.91 -6.72
C PHE A 417 -7.99 -15.85 -6.14
N VAL A 418 -6.94 -15.28 -5.52
CA VAL A 418 -5.82 -16.06 -4.98
C VAL A 418 -6.13 -16.78 -3.67
N GLN A 419 -7.25 -16.44 -3.01
CA GLN A 419 -7.62 -17.03 -1.71
C GLN A 419 -6.46 -16.90 -0.71
N GLY A 420 -6.21 -17.93 0.10
CA GLY A 420 -5.10 -17.97 1.05
C GLY A 420 -3.72 -18.29 0.46
N ALA A 421 -3.55 -18.40 -0.87
CA ALA A 421 -2.28 -18.75 -1.48
C ALA A 421 -1.09 -17.83 -1.05
N PRO A 422 -1.26 -16.50 -0.89
CA PRO A 422 -0.18 -15.64 -0.39
C PRO A 422 0.28 -15.97 1.04
N LEU A 423 -0.57 -16.60 1.85
CA LEU A 423 -0.31 -16.98 3.23
C LEU A 423 0.15 -18.45 3.37
N ALA A 424 0.41 -19.16 2.27
CA ALA A 424 0.75 -20.59 2.28
C ALA A 424 1.98 -20.94 3.15
N GLN A 425 2.92 -20.00 3.34
CA GLN A 425 4.13 -20.21 4.14
C GLN A 425 3.98 -19.80 5.62
N THR A 426 2.85 -19.23 6.00
CA THR A 426 2.52 -18.83 7.37
C THR A 426 1.97 -20.02 8.18
N TRP A 427 1.68 -19.82 9.46
CA TRP A 427 1.02 -20.81 10.30
C TRP A 427 -0.37 -21.17 9.74
N TRP A 428 -1.06 -20.24 9.10
CA TRP A 428 -2.42 -20.44 8.56
C TRP A 428 -2.40 -21.46 7.43
N GLY A 429 -1.58 -21.23 6.40
CA GLY A 429 -1.47 -22.14 5.26
C GLY A 429 -0.91 -23.53 5.61
N LYS A 430 -0.16 -23.63 6.71
CA LYS A 430 0.39 -24.90 7.22
C LYS A 430 -0.61 -25.75 8.01
N GLN A 431 -1.78 -25.19 8.37
CA GLN A 431 -2.86 -25.98 8.98
C GLN A 431 -3.62 -26.82 7.94
N GLU A 432 -3.62 -26.39 6.68
CA GLU A 432 -4.32 -27.07 5.58
C GLU A 432 -3.48 -28.15 4.88
N SER A 433 -2.19 -28.27 5.22
CA SER A 433 -1.20 -29.17 4.57
C SER A 433 -1.00 -30.51 5.26
#